data_AF-A0A0W0CP84-F1
#
_entry.id   AF-A0A0W0CP84-F1
#
_cell.length_a   1.000
_cell.length_b   1.000
_cell.length_c   1.000
_cell.angle_alpha   90.00
_cell.angle_beta   90.00
_cell.angle_gamma   90.00
#
_symmetry.space_group_name_H-M   'P 1'
#
loop_
_entity.id
_entity.type
_entity.pdbx_description
1 polymer ?
#
loop_
_entity_poly.entity_id
_entity_poly.type
_entity_poly.pdbx_seq_one_letter_code
_entity_poly.pdbx_strand_id
1 'polypeptide(L)'
;MGQKPSKVHITETDKAILQLKRSKDEIHKYTKKSDRLIAIEKDRLKQLIHDNPKTYKKDTKVRFLLKKIHYQEHLLQQASDQLINLENMVSTLEFKMVEKEFVSGLQTGNEILKKLNAEFKDVDKLMDDVQDQIEYQAEVDNALANSVVGTNTFEDELDRELDQLDKEVNGLPELPTTEGLPAFDNRQKEKNEVERINNPQQNTEIQRKKEEALPA
;
A
#
# COMPACT_ATOMS: atom_id res chain seq x y z
N MET A 1 -14.09 -30.38 -10.45
CA MET A 1 -14.53 -29.00 -10.19
C MET A 1 -13.88 -28.08 -11.23
N GLY A 2 -14.55 -27.82 -12.35
CA GLY A 2 -14.01 -26.94 -13.40
C GLY A 2 -14.26 -25.49 -13.04
N GLN A 3 -13.20 -24.71 -12.83
CA GLN A 3 -13.30 -23.26 -12.74
C GLN A 3 -13.82 -22.75 -14.09
N LYS A 4 -15.06 -22.25 -14.13
CA LYS A 4 -15.57 -21.52 -15.29
C LYS A 4 -14.70 -20.27 -15.43
N PRO A 5 -14.20 -19.95 -16.64
CA PRO A 5 -13.38 -18.76 -16.82
C PRO A 5 -14.20 -17.52 -16.46
N SER A 6 -13.68 -16.71 -15.54
CA SER A 6 -14.26 -15.43 -15.14
C SER A 6 -14.41 -14.56 -16.39
N LYS A 7 -15.64 -14.15 -16.67
CA LYS A 7 -15.95 -13.29 -17.81
C LYS A 7 -15.28 -11.94 -17.59
N VAL A 8 -14.32 -11.58 -18.44
CA VAL A 8 -13.65 -10.28 -18.39
C VAL A 8 -14.69 -9.18 -18.56
N HIS A 9 -14.87 -8.36 -17.53
CA HIS A 9 -15.76 -7.20 -17.58
C HIS A 9 -15.05 -6.07 -18.31
N ILE A 10 -15.49 -5.78 -19.53
CA ILE A 10 -14.95 -4.69 -20.34
C ILE A 10 -15.58 -3.39 -19.84
N THR A 11 -14.76 -2.47 -19.33
CA THR A 11 -15.20 -1.15 -18.88
C THR A 11 -15.52 -0.26 -20.07
N GLU A 12 -16.39 0.74 -19.89
CA GLU A 12 -16.66 1.73 -20.95
C GLU A 12 -15.39 2.49 -21.37
N THR A 13 -14.47 2.70 -20.44
CA THR A 13 -13.13 3.28 -20.69
C THR A 13 -12.31 2.40 -21.63
N ASP A 14 -12.33 1.08 -21.44
CA ASP A 14 -11.58 0.13 -22.28
C ASP A 14 -12.12 0.12 -23.71
N LYS A 15 -13.46 0.23 -23.87
CA LYS A 15 -14.09 0.38 -25.18
C LYS A 15 -13.68 1.69 -25.86
N ALA A 16 -13.62 2.79 -25.12
CA ALA A 16 -13.18 4.08 -25.65
C ALA A 16 -11.71 4.04 -26.09
N ILE A 17 -10.82 3.47 -25.28
CA ILE A 17 -9.40 3.27 -25.62
C ILE A 17 -9.27 2.42 -26.89
N LEU A 18 -10.04 1.32 -27.00
CA LEU A 18 -10.04 0.47 -28.19
C LEU A 18 -10.47 1.24 -29.45
N GLN A 19 -11.55 2.04 -29.35
CA GLN A 19 -12.02 2.85 -30.47
C GLN A 19 -10.99 3.90 -30.91
N LEU A 20 -10.32 4.56 -29.96
CA LEU A 20 -9.25 5.51 -30.24
C LEU A 20 -8.05 4.84 -30.92
N LYS A 21 -7.60 3.70 -30.40
CA LYS A 21 -6.50 2.92 -31.00
C LYS A 21 -6.84 2.47 -32.42
N ARG A 22 -8.04 1.95 -32.65
CA ARG A 22 -8.52 1.60 -33.99
C ARG A 22 -8.53 2.81 -34.93
N SER A 23 -8.96 3.96 -34.46
CA SER A 23 -9.00 5.19 -35.26
C SER A 23 -7.60 5.68 -35.62
N LYS A 24 -6.65 5.60 -34.69
CA LYS A 24 -5.22 5.85 -34.92
C LYS A 24 -4.66 4.92 -36.01
N ASP A 25 -4.91 3.62 -35.91
CA ASP A 25 -4.42 2.64 -36.88
C ASP A 25 -5.01 2.87 -38.27
N GLU A 26 -6.30 3.17 -38.36
CA GLU A 26 -6.95 3.50 -39.63
C GLU A 26 -6.34 4.76 -40.25
N ILE A 27 -6.18 5.84 -39.48
CA ILE A 27 -5.53 7.08 -39.96
C ILE A 27 -4.12 6.76 -40.48
N HIS A 28 -3.32 6.00 -39.73
CA HIS A 28 -1.97 5.64 -40.14
C HIS A 28 -1.96 4.84 -41.46
N LYS A 29 -2.89 3.89 -41.61
CA LYS A 29 -3.07 3.10 -42.83
C LYS A 29 -3.48 3.97 -44.02
N TYR A 30 -4.41 4.91 -43.83
CA TYR A 30 -4.84 5.85 -44.86
C TYR A 30 -3.73 6.81 -45.27
N THR A 31 -2.98 7.36 -44.31
CA THR A 31 -1.78 8.19 -44.55
C THR A 31 -0.79 7.47 -45.45
N LYS A 32 -0.37 6.25 -45.07
CA LYS A 32 0.58 5.45 -45.85
C LYS A 32 0.08 5.10 -47.26
N LYS A 33 -1.22 4.85 -47.40
CA LYS A 33 -1.85 4.62 -48.71
C LYS A 33 -1.85 5.92 -49.55
N SER A 34 -2.16 7.04 -48.93
CA SER A 34 -2.19 8.36 -49.57
C SER A 34 -0.80 8.78 -50.05
N ASP A 35 0.25 8.57 -49.24
CA ASP A 35 1.64 8.85 -49.61
C ASP A 35 2.05 8.13 -50.90
N ARG A 36 1.70 6.85 -51.02
CA ARG A 36 1.98 6.06 -52.23
C ARG A 36 1.24 6.62 -53.44
N LEU A 37 -0.03 7.02 -53.27
CA LEU A 37 -0.82 7.62 -54.34
C LEU A 37 -0.24 8.96 -54.77
N ILE A 38 0.15 9.82 -53.82
CA ILE A 38 0.81 11.09 -54.10
C ILE A 38 2.11 10.88 -54.87
N ALA A 39 2.93 9.89 -54.50
CA ALA A 39 4.17 9.57 -55.22
C ALA A 39 3.90 9.19 -56.69
N ILE A 40 2.93 8.30 -56.92
CA ILE A 40 2.51 7.89 -58.28
C ILE A 40 1.97 9.09 -59.07
N GLU A 41 1.15 9.94 -58.45
CA GLU A 41 0.59 11.13 -59.09
C GLU A 41 1.67 12.18 -59.42
N LYS A 42 2.68 12.34 -58.55
CA LYS A 42 3.85 13.18 -58.81
C LYS A 42 4.67 12.68 -59.99
N ASP A 43 4.88 11.37 -60.12
CA ASP A 43 5.61 10.82 -61.26
C ASP A 43 4.82 10.94 -62.55
N ARG A 44 3.49 10.73 -62.51
CA ARG A 44 2.60 11.02 -63.64
C ARG A 44 2.64 12.50 -64.03
N LEU A 45 2.71 13.41 -63.06
CA LEU A 45 2.84 14.84 -63.32
C LEU A 45 4.16 15.16 -64.02
N LYS A 46 5.28 14.54 -63.60
CA LYS A 46 6.59 14.69 -64.26
C LYS A 46 6.54 14.19 -65.71
N GLN A 47 5.91 13.05 -65.96
CA GLN A 47 5.71 12.51 -67.31
C GLN A 47 4.93 13.48 -68.20
N LEU A 48 3.80 14.01 -67.73
CA LEU A 48 3.01 15.00 -68.48
C LEU A 48 3.79 16.28 -68.81
N ILE A 49 4.69 16.72 -67.93
CA ILE A 49 5.57 17.86 -68.17
C ILE A 49 6.64 17.51 -69.21
N HIS A 50 7.21 16.31 -69.17
CA HIS A 50 8.20 15.82 -70.12
C HIS A 50 7.63 15.69 -71.54
N ASP A 51 6.41 15.16 -71.67
CA ASP A 51 5.73 14.98 -72.95
C ASP A 51 5.31 16.31 -73.60
N ASN A 52 5.04 17.34 -72.79
CA ASN A 52 4.54 18.65 -73.26
C ASN A 52 5.33 19.85 -72.71
N PRO A 53 6.64 19.98 -73.01
CA PRO A 53 7.53 20.95 -72.36
C PRO A 53 7.21 22.42 -72.66
N LYS A 54 6.50 22.71 -73.76
CA LYS A 54 6.15 24.10 -74.16
C LYS A 54 4.77 24.56 -73.67
N THR A 55 3.85 23.63 -73.39
CA THR A 55 2.43 23.94 -73.11
C THR A 55 1.97 23.43 -71.74
N TYR A 56 2.83 22.74 -70.97
CA TYR A 56 2.47 22.18 -69.65
C TYR A 56 1.82 23.18 -68.69
N LYS A 57 2.24 24.46 -68.71
CA LYS A 57 1.66 25.52 -67.87
C LYS A 57 0.24 25.91 -68.27
N LYS A 58 -0.18 25.69 -69.51
CA LYS A 58 -1.52 26.05 -70.01
C LYS A 58 -2.47 24.85 -70.03
N ASP A 59 -1.94 23.63 -69.96
CA ASP A 59 -2.75 22.42 -69.91
C ASP A 59 -3.56 22.33 -68.60
N THR A 60 -4.87 22.27 -68.75
CA THR A 60 -5.83 22.11 -67.65
C THR A 60 -5.57 20.82 -66.87
N LYS A 61 -5.11 19.74 -67.52
CA LYS A 61 -4.84 18.45 -66.88
C LYS A 61 -3.68 18.54 -65.88
N VAL A 62 -2.59 19.19 -66.28
CA VAL A 62 -1.40 19.41 -65.43
C VAL A 62 -1.76 20.27 -64.22
N ARG A 63 -2.49 21.37 -64.43
CA ARG A 63 -2.95 22.24 -63.34
C ARG A 63 -3.89 21.53 -62.37
N PHE A 64 -4.82 20.73 -62.90
CA PHE A 64 -5.74 19.96 -62.07
C PHE A 64 -5.00 18.93 -61.22
N LEU A 65 -4.07 18.17 -61.81
CA LEU A 65 -3.28 17.18 -61.11
C LEU A 65 -2.41 17.81 -60.01
N LEU A 66 -1.79 18.96 -60.29
CA LEU A 66 -1.02 19.70 -59.28
C LEU A 66 -1.90 20.18 -58.12
N LYS A 67 -3.09 20.75 -58.41
CA LYS A 67 -4.05 21.14 -57.36
C LYS A 67 -4.50 19.94 -56.52
N LYS A 68 -4.73 18.80 -57.17
CA LYS A 68 -5.12 17.55 -56.50
C LYS A 68 -4.01 17.07 -55.54
N ILE A 69 -2.76 17.08 -55.99
CA ILE A 69 -1.60 16.71 -55.16
C ILE A 69 -1.50 17.63 -53.94
N HIS A 70 -1.57 18.94 -54.12
CA HIS A 70 -1.51 19.89 -52.99
C HIS A 70 -2.65 19.69 -51.99
N TYR A 71 -3.86 19.41 -52.48
CA TYR A 71 -4.98 19.11 -51.60
C TYR A 71 -4.76 17.80 -50.81
N GLN A 72 -4.22 16.76 -51.44
CA GLN A 72 -3.88 15.52 -50.77
C GLN A 72 -2.75 15.70 -49.73
N GLU A 73 -1.74 16.52 -50.03
CA GLU A 73 -0.68 16.88 -49.08
C GLU A 73 -1.24 17.64 -47.88
N HIS A 74 -2.16 18.58 -48.12
CA HIS A 74 -2.86 19.29 -47.04
C HIS A 74 -3.68 18.33 -46.16
N LEU A 75 -4.44 17.42 -46.76
CA LEU A 75 -5.18 16.39 -46.02
C LEU A 75 -4.25 15.48 -45.20
N LEU A 76 -3.07 15.15 -45.73
CA LEU A 76 -2.07 14.35 -45.03
C LEU A 76 -1.51 15.09 -43.80
N GLN A 77 -1.30 16.40 -43.93
CA GLN A 77 -0.88 17.25 -42.82
C GLN A 77 -1.96 17.29 -41.74
N GLN A 78 -3.22 17.51 -42.12
CA GLN A 78 -4.35 17.46 -41.17
C GLN A 78 -4.49 16.09 -40.49
N ALA A 79 -4.26 14.99 -41.22
CA ALA A 79 -4.25 13.65 -40.65
C ALA A 79 -3.11 13.45 -39.64
N SER A 80 -1.96 14.07 -39.88
CA SER A 80 -0.81 14.05 -38.95
C SER A 80 -1.10 14.84 -37.67
N ASP A 81 -1.72 16.02 -37.80
CA ASP A 81 -2.17 16.81 -36.64
C ASP A 81 -3.22 16.04 -35.81
N GLN A 82 -4.16 15.38 -36.49
CA GLN A 82 -5.17 14.56 -35.83
C GLN A 82 -4.57 13.33 -35.14
N LEU A 83 -3.51 12.74 -35.69
CA LEU A 83 -2.80 11.63 -35.05
C LEU A 83 -2.18 12.07 -33.72
N ILE A 84 -1.54 13.24 -33.68
CA ILE A 84 -1.00 13.83 -32.45
C ILE A 84 -2.12 14.09 -31.44
N ASN A 85 -3.26 14.63 -31.88
CA ASN A 85 -4.41 14.85 -31.01
C ASN A 85 -4.95 13.55 -30.40
N LEU A 86 -5.04 12.48 -31.19
CA LEU A 86 -5.47 11.17 -30.71
C LEU A 86 -4.48 10.57 -29.71
N GLU A 87 -3.18 10.71 -29.94
CA GLU A 87 -2.15 10.27 -29.00
C GLU A 87 -2.25 11.02 -27.66
N ASN A 88 -2.43 12.34 -27.70
CA ASN A 88 -2.66 13.14 -26.50
C ASN A 88 -3.94 12.71 -25.76
N MET A 89 -5.01 12.38 -26.49
CA MET A 89 -6.26 11.91 -25.89
C MET A 89 -6.10 10.55 -25.21
N VAL A 90 -5.34 9.63 -25.79
CA VAL A 90 -5.02 8.34 -25.18
C VAL A 90 -4.21 8.54 -23.90
N SER A 91 -3.14 9.33 -23.93
CA SER A 91 -2.33 9.64 -22.74
C SER A 91 -3.16 10.31 -21.64
N THR A 92 -4.08 11.19 -22.00
CA THR A 92 -4.99 11.86 -21.06
C THR A 92 -5.94 10.85 -20.40
N LEU A 93 -6.47 9.90 -21.17
CA LEU A 93 -7.34 8.85 -20.62
C LEU A 93 -6.59 7.91 -19.68
N GLU A 94 -5.36 7.53 -20.03
CA GLU A 94 -4.50 6.72 -19.17
C GLU A 94 -4.21 7.44 -17.85
N PHE A 95 -3.88 8.73 -17.90
CA PHE A 95 -3.72 9.55 -16.70
C PHE A 95 -5.00 9.62 -15.85
N LYS A 96 -6.17 9.81 -16.49
CA LYS A 96 -7.47 9.84 -15.79
C LYS A 96 -7.81 8.51 -15.13
N MET A 97 -7.38 7.39 -15.70
CA MET A 97 -7.54 6.07 -15.10
C MET A 97 -6.73 5.96 -13.80
N VAL A 98 -5.46 6.38 -13.82
CA VAL A 98 -4.59 6.43 -12.64
C VAL A 98 -5.14 7.40 -11.59
N GLU A 99 -5.61 8.58 -12.01
CA GLU A 99 -6.23 9.55 -11.11
C GLU A 99 -7.46 8.97 -10.39
N LYS A 100 -8.30 8.20 -11.11
CA LYS A 100 -9.45 7.50 -10.51
C LYS A 100 -9.00 6.47 -9.47
N GLU A 101 -7.97 5.67 -9.78
CA GLU A 101 -7.40 4.71 -8.84
C GLU A 101 -6.82 5.40 -7.60
N PHE A 102 -6.11 6.51 -7.79
CA PHE A 102 -5.56 7.32 -6.70
C PHE A 102 -6.65 7.87 -5.78
N VAL A 103 -7.71 8.45 -6.36
CA VAL A 103 -8.86 8.95 -5.59
C VAL A 103 -9.56 7.81 -4.84
N SER A 104 -9.74 6.65 -5.47
CA SER A 104 -10.29 5.47 -4.80
C SER A 104 -9.42 5.02 -3.63
N GLY A 105 -8.09 5.03 -3.79
CA GLY A 105 -7.15 4.71 -2.71
C GLY A 105 -7.23 5.69 -1.55
N LEU A 106 -7.35 7.00 -1.81
CA LEU A 106 -7.57 8.02 -0.78
C LEU A 106 -8.90 7.84 -0.06
N GLN A 107 -9.97 7.46 -0.77
CA GLN A 107 -11.27 7.18 -0.16
C GLN A 107 -11.17 6.00 0.82
N THR A 108 -10.57 4.88 0.40
CA THR A 108 -10.34 3.73 1.28
C THR A 108 -9.44 4.09 2.47
N GLY A 109 -8.39 4.87 2.26
CA GLY A 109 -7.54 5.38 3.34
C GLY A 109 -8.32 6.22 4.35
N ASN A 110 -9.17 7.14 3.88
CA ASN A 110 -10.03 7.96 4.73
C ASN A 110 -11.06 7.12 5.50
N GLU A 111 -11.63 6.09 4.87
CA GLU A 111 -12.52 5.16 5.57
C GLU A 111 -11.81 4.41 6.70
N ILE A 112 -10.58 3.96 6.48
CA ILE A 112 -9.77 3.31 7.53
C ILE A 112 -9.45 4.30 8.64
N LEU A 113 -9.04 5.54 8.30
CA LEU A 113 -8.78 6.58 9.29
C LEU A 113 -10.02 6.92 10.12
N LYS A 114 -11.21 6.93 9.51
CA LYS A 114 -12.48 7.11 10.23
C LYS A 114 -12.77 5.96 11.19
N LYS A 115 -12.56 4.71 10.77
CA LYS A 115 -12.72 3.54 11.63
C LYS A 115 -11.74 3.58 12.81
N LEU A 116 -10.47 3.88 12.53
CA LEU A 116 -9.44 4.00 13.55
C LEU A 116 -9.75 5.12 14.56
N ASN A 117 -10.20 6.28 14.08
CA ASN A 117 -10.59 7.39 14.94
C ASN A 117 -11.85 7.06 15.78
N ALA A 118 -12.78 6.28 15.25
CA ALA A 118 -13.94 5.80 16.02
C ALA A 118 -13.50 4.90 17.18
N GLU A 119 -12.61 3.93 16.93
CA GLU A 119 -12.08 3.04 17.96
C GLU A 119 -11.35 3.81 19.07
N PHE A 120 -10.52 4.80 18.73
CA PHE A 120 -9.85 5.61 19.76
C PHE A 120 -10.81 6.44 20.60
N LYS A 121 -11.87 7.00 20.01
CA LYS A 121 -12.90 7.73 20.77
C LYS A 121 -13.70 6.84 21.69
N ASP A 122 -13.93 5.59 21.30
CA ASP A 122 -14.63 4.62 22.15
C ASP A 122 -13.73 4.19 23.33
N VAL A 123 -12.41 4.12 23.12
CA VAL A 123 -11.45 3.92 24.22
C VAL A 123 -11.42 5.12 25.18
N ASP A 124 -11.40 6.35 24.69
CA ASP A 124 -11.42 7.54 25.56
C ASP A 124 -12.67 7.55 26.46
N LYS A 125 -13.85 7.20 25.91
CA LYS A 125 -15.08 7.05 26.72
C LYS A 125 -15.00 5.91 27.72
N LEU A 126 -14.45 4.75 27.31
CA LEU A 126 -14.26 3.63 28.22
C LEU A 126 -13.30 3.98 29.35
N MET A 127 -12.27 4.79 29.08
CA MET A 127 -11.35 5.28 30.10
C MET A 127 -12.05 6.23 31.07
N ASP A 128 -12.89 7.14 30.58
CA ASP A 128 -13.73 7.99 31.44
C ASP A 128 -14.68 7.13 32.30
N ASP A 129 -15.39 6.16 31.71
CA ASP A 129 -16.31 5.26 32.42
C ASP A 129 -15.58 4.38 33.47
N VAL A 130 -14.36 3.91 33.17
CA VAL A 130 -13.52 3.14 34.10
C VAL A 130 -13.01 4.02 35.22
N GLN A 131 -12.63 5.27 34.93
CA GLN A 131 -12.21 6.23 35.94
C GLN A 131 -13.37 6.54 36.91
N ASP A 132 -14.58 6.76 36.38
CA ASP A 132 -15.80 6.95 37.18
C ASP A 132 -16.11 5.71 38.03
N GLN A 133 -15.92 4.49 37.50
CA GLN A 133 -16.08 3.25 38.27
C GLN A 133 -15.02 3.08 39.36
N ILE A 134 -13.78 3.47 39.11
CA ILE A 134 -12.71 3.47 40.12
C ILE A 134 -13.03 4.45 41.23
N GLU A 135 -13.52 5.65 40.89
CA GLU A 135 -13.95 6.64 41.87
C GLU A 135 -15.16 6.15 42.68
N TYR A 136 -16.14 5.52 42.03
CA TYR A 136 -17.26 4.89 42.72
C TYR A 136 -16.81 3.75 43.64
N GLN A 137 -15.90 2.89 43.19
CA GLN A 137 -15.33 1.83 44.01
C GLN A 137 -14.58 2.41 45.21
N ALA A 138 -13.80 3.48 45.01
CA ALA A 138 -13.12 4.17 46.11
C ALA A 138 -14.12 4.84 47.08
N GLU A 139 -15.25 5.37 46.60
CA GLU A 139 -16.33 5.88 47.45
C GLU A 139 -16.99 4.76 48.25
N VAL A 140 -17.26 3.62 47.62
CA VAL A 140 -17.80 2.42 48.28
C VAL A 140 -16.82 1.87 49.31
N ASP A 141 -15.53 1.76 48.98
CA ASP A 141 -14.50 1.29 49.89
C ASP A 141 -14.33 2.25 51.06
N ASN A 142 -14.43 3.56 50.83
CA ASN A 142 -14.36 4.57 51.90
C ASN A 142 -15.64 4.57 52.75
N ALA A 143 -16.82 4.35 52.16
CA ALA A 143 -18.08 4.19 52.89
C ALA A 143 -18.10 2.89 53.71
N LEU A 144 -17.59 1.79 53.16
CA LEU A 144 -17.42 0.53 53.86
C LEU A 144 -16.38 0.66 54.97
N ALA A 145 -15.22 1.27 54.71
CA ALA A 145 -14.24 1.57 55.75
C ALA A 145 -14.85 2.43 56.85
N ASN A 146 -15.57 3.51 56.52
CA ASN A 146 -16.26 4.34 57.52
C ASN A 146 -17.39 3.60 58.25
N SER A 147 -18.05 2.63 57.62
CA SER A 147 -19.06 1.77 58.25
C SER A 147 -18.46 0.65 59.09
N VAL A 148 -17.27 0.16 58.75
CA VAL A 148 -16.51 -0.92 59.41
C VAL A 148 -15.60 -0.36 60.51
N VAL A 149 -15.27 0.94 60.49
CA VAL A 149 -14.65 1.67 61.62
C VAL A 149 -15.58 1.70 62.86
N GLY A 150 -16.83 1.24 62.74
CA GLY A 150 -17.70 0.92 63.88
C GLY A 150 -17.40 -0.42 64.59
N THR A 151 -16.49 -1.25 64.06
CA THR A 151 -16.17 -2.60 64.57
C THR A 151 -14.68 -2.75 64.89
N ASN A 152 -14.16 -1.91 65.77
CA ASN A 152 -12.80 -2.04 66.36
C ASN A 152 -12.54 -3.40 67.05
N THR A 153 -13.57 -4.24 67.21
CA THR A 153 -13.42 -5.56 67.82
C THR A 153 -12.87 -6.63 66.87
N PHE A 154 -13.02 -6.45 65.54
CA PHE A 154 -12.59 -7.46 64.56
C PHE A 154 -11.13 -7.25 64.12
N GLU A 155 -10.69 -5.99 63.98
CA GLU A 155 -9.28 -5.65 63.69
C GLU A 155 -8.35 -6.12 64.82
N ASP A 156 -8.71 -5.87 66.09
CA ASP A 156 -7.94 -6.35 67.26
C ASP A 156 -7.88 -7.90 67.35
N GLU A 157 -8.88 -8.59 66.79
CA GLU A 157 -8.96 -10.06 66.79
C GLU A 157 -8.15 -10.64 65.62
N LEU A 158 -8.18 -9.98 64.47
CA LEU A 158 -7.39 -10.30 63.28
C LEU A 158 -5.89 -10.10 63.53
N ASP A 159 -5.50 -8.98 64.17
CA ASP A 159 -4.11 -8.69 64.55
C ASP A 159 -3.56 -9.74 65.50
N ARG A 160 -4.38 -10.21 66.45
CA ARG A 160 -4.00 -11.31 67.36
C ARG A 160 -3.82 -12.63 66.63
N GLU A 161 -4.69 -12.95 65.68
CA GLU A 161 -4.60 -14.17 64.87
C GLU A 161 -3.36 -14.13 63.97
N LEU A 162 -3.03 -12.96 63.40
CA LEU A 162 -1.82 -12.74 62.61
C LEU A 162 -0.54 -12.90 63.46
N ASP A 163 -0.51 -12.30 64.65
CA ASP A 163 0.59 -12.45 65.62
C ASP A 163 0.76 -13.91 66.08
N GLN A 164 -0.34 -14.66 66.15
CA GLN A 164 -0.34 -16.06 66.52
C GLN A 164 0.19 -16.94 65.38
N LEU A 165 -0.19 -16.64 64.13
CA LEU A 165 0.39 -17.27 62.94
C LEU A 165 1.88 -16.93 62.78
N ASP A 166 2.30 -15.69 63.04
CA ASP A 166 3.71 -15.30 62.97
C ASP A 166 4.53 -16.02 64.05
N LYS A 167 3.99 -16.21 65.25
CA LYS A 167 4.62 -17.07 66.27
C LYS A 167 4.63 -18.55 65.89
N GLU A 168 3.66 -19.03 65.12
CA GLU A 168 3.62 -20.42 64.66
C GLU A 168 4.58 -20.68 63.50
N VAL A 169 4.81 -19.67 62.64
CA VAL A 169 5.72 -19.73 61.49
C VAL A 169 7.16 -19.39 61.87
N ASN A 170 7.38 -18.37 62.70
CA ASN A 170 8.70 -17.86 63.09
C ASN A 170 9.13 -18.25 64.51
N GLY A 171 8.27 -18.87 65.32
CA GLY A 171 8.59 -19.35 66.67
C GLY A 171 9.31 -20.70 66.66
N LEU A 172 10.59 -20.68 66.27
CA LEU A 172 11.52 -21.80 66.48
C LEU A 172 12.50 -21.46 67.63
N PRO A 173 12.82 -22.42 68.53
CA PRO A 173 13.75 -22.20 69.62
C PRO A 173 15.18 -21.98 69.10
N GLU A 174 15.95 -21.11 69.78
CA GLU A 174 17.35 -20.82 69.48
C GLU A 174 18.16 -22.10 69.21
N LEU A 175 18.55 -22.31 67.96
CA LEU A 175 19.54 -23.30 67.55
C LEU A 175 20.93 -22.63 67.55
N PRO A 176 21.99 -23.33 68.00
CA PRO A 176 23.30 -22.74 68.22
C PRO A 176 23.96 -22.29 66.91
N THR A 177 24.69 -21.19 67.01
CA THR A 177 25.44 -20.51 65.95
C THR A 177 26.37 -21.46 65.17
N THR A 178 26.24 -21.48 63.84
CA THR A 178 27.14 -22.21 62.95
C THR A 178 28.22 -21.27 62.39
N GLU A 179 29.29 -21.03 63.14
CA GLU A 179 30.55 -20.54 62.55
C GLU A 179 31.24 -21.70 61.84
N GLY A 180 31.48 -21.57 60.53
CA GLY A 180 32.54 -22.34 59.85
C GLY A 180 32.14 -23.40 58.81
N LEU A 181 31.21 -23.10 57.88
CA LEU A 181 31.05 -23.91 56.65
C LEU A 181 31.18 -23.02 55.38
N PRO A 182 31.85 -23.51 54.32
CA PRO A 182 32.27 -22.71 53.16
C PRO A 182 31.10 -22.37 52.21
N ALA A 183 31.14 -21.16 51.66
CA ALA A 183 30.14 -20.65 50.71
C ALA A 183 30.22 -21.36 49.35
N PHE A 184 29.13 -21.98 48.91
CA PHE A 184 28.94 -22.37 47.52
C PHE A 184 28.50 -21.16 46.70
N ASP A 185 29.42 -20.60 45.91
CA ASP A 185 29.16 -19.46 45.02
C ASP A 185 28.45 -19.91 43.74
N ASN A 186 27.12 -19.78 43.71
CA ASN A 186 26.31 -20.09 42.53
C ASN A 186 26.09 -18.89 41.60
N ARG A 187 26.91 -17.83 41.70
CA ARG A 187 26.74 -16.57 40.94
C ARG A 187 27.39 -16.52 39.55
N GLN A 188 27.97 -17.62 39.07
CA GLN A 188 28.62 -17.67 37.74
C GLN A 188 27.71 -18.14 36.60
N LYS A 189 26.49 -18.63 36.87
CA LYS A 189 25.60 -19.10 35.80
C LYS A 189 24.79 -17.98 35.13
N GLU A 190 24.39 -16.94 35.87
CA GLU A 190 23.53 -15.89 35.32
C GLU A 190 24.27 -14.87 34.43
N LYS A 191 25.56 -14.59 34.68
CA LYS A 191 26.32 -13.63 33.85
C LYS A 191 26.62 -14.16 32.44
N ASN A 192 26.71 -15.48 32.28
CA ASN A 192 27.06 -16.11 31.00
C ASN A 192 25.90 -16.19 30.00
N GLU A 193 24.64 -16.04 30.43
CA GLU A 193 23.48 -16.02 29.52
C GLU A 193 23.22 -14.61 28.97
N VAL A 194 23.47 -13.56 29.76
CA VAL A 194 23.17 -12.17 29.35
C VAL A 194 24.16 -11.64 28.31
N GLU A 195 25.42 -12.08 28.32
CA GLU A 195 26.41 -11.71 27.29
C GLU A 195 26.21 -12.43 25.94
N ARG A 196 25.51 -13.56 25.91
CA ARG A 196 25.27 -14.34 24.67
C ARG A 196 24.17 -13.76 23.78
N ILE A 197 23.27 -12.96 24.35
CA ILE A 197 22.11 -12.42 23.63
C ILE A 197 22.45 -11.11 22.91
N ASN A 198 23.51 -10.39 23.33
CA ASN A 198 23.81 -9.03 22.87
C ASN A 198 24.86 -8.92 21.75
N ASN A 199 25.34 -10.02 21.17
CA ASN A 199 26.37 -9.96 20.11
C ASN A 199 25.85 -10.48 18.74
N PRO A 200 25.51 -9.60 17.78
CA PRO A 200 24.88 -9.97 16.51
C PRO A 200 25.74 -10.84 15.59
N GLN A 201 27.07 -10.86 15.77
CA GLN A 201 27.99 -11.52 14.85
C GLN A 201 28.07 -13.05 15.03
N GLN A 202 27.74 -13.59 16.20
CA GLN A 202 27.75 -15.04 16.42
C GLN A 202 26.49 -15.74 15.91
N ASN A 203 25.36 -15.02 15.82
CA ASN A 203 24.11 -15.58 15.30
C ASN A 203 24.21 -15.88 13.78
N THR A 204 25.02 -15.11 13.05
CA THR A 204 25.23 -15.31 11.60
C THR A 204 26.08 -16.54 11.30
N GLU A 205 27.07 -16.86 12.14
CA GLU A 205 27.89 -18.08 11.96
C GLU A 205 27.14 -19.36 12.31
N ILE A 206 26.23 -19.30 13.29
CA ILE A 206 25.39 -20.45 13.67
C ILE A 206 24.37 -20.75 12.57
N GLN A 207 23.80 -19.72 11.91
CA GLN A 207 22.89 -19.91 10.78
C GLN A 207 23.61 -20.51 9.56
N ARG A 208 24.83 -20.05 9.23
CA ARG A 208 25.63 -20.62 8.14
C ARG A 208 26.01 -22.09 8.37
N LYS A 209 26.43 -22.45 9.59
CA LYS A 209 26.74 -23.86 9.93
C LYS A 209 25.51 -24.76 9.94
N LYS A 210 24.31 -24.21 10.18
CA LYS A 210 23.06 -24.97 10.14
C LYS A 210 22.57 -25.20 8.71
N GLU A 211 22.90 -24.30 7.79
CA GLU A 211 22.59 -24.40 6.35
C GLU A 211 23.55 -25.35 5.62
N GLU A 212 24.82 -25.44 6.04
CA GLU A 212 25.80 -26.42 5.54
C GLU A 212 25.55 -27.88 6.02
N ALA A 213 24.71 -28.08 7.05
CA ALA A 213 24.48 -29.39 7.66
C ALA A 213 23.23 -30.12 7.15
N LEU A 214 22.48 -29.57 6.18
CA LEU A 214 21.42 -30.31 5.49
C LEU A 214 22.00 -31.04 4.26
N PRO A 215 22.05 -32.38 4.24
CA PRO A 215 22.35 -33.10 3.02
C PRO A 215 21.17 -33.01 2.04
N ALA A 216 21.51 -32.92 0.75
CA ALA A 216 20.59 -32.89 -0.39
C ALA A 216 19.69 -34.12 -0.51
#